data_AF-X1LX96-F1
#
_entry.id   AF-X1LX96-F1
#
_cell.length_a   1.000
_cell.length_b   1.000
_cell.length_c   1.000
_cell.angle_alpha   90.00
_cell.angle_beta   90.00
_cell.angle_gamma   90.00
#
_symmetry.space_group_name_H-M   'P 1'
#
loop_
_entity.id
_entity.type
_entity.pdbx_description
1 polymer ?
#
loop_
_entity_poly.entity_id
_entity_poly.type
_entity_poly.pdbx_seq_one_letter_code
_entity_poly.pdbx_strand_id
1 'polypeptide(L)' 'MFEIPNLLDKGVPEGKNEGDNKETKRWGKKPRILKPLSHAELGKNLSIIDLKTATKIAGSGFY' A
#
# COMPACT_ATOMS: atom_id res chain seq x y z
N MET A 1 27.34 -10.52 -11.57
CA MET A 1 27.70 -9.50 -10.57
C MET A 1 26.55 -8.54 -10.25
N PHE A 2 25.41 -8.53 -10.97
CA PHE A 2 24.30 -7.60 -10.75
C PHE A 2 23.19 -8.09 -9.81
N GLU A 3 23.32 -9.29 -9.23
CA GLU A 3 22.24 -9.93 -8.44
C GLU A 3 22.47 -9.88 -6.93
N ILE A 4 23.57 -9.28 -6.47
CA ILE A 4 23.88 -9.21 -5.04
C ILE A 4 23.19 -7.97 -4.45
N PRO A 5 22.27 -8.12 -3.49
CA PRO A 5 21.61 -6.98 -2.85
C PRO A 5 22.57 -6.22 -1.93
N ASN A 6 22.15 -5.05 -1.47
CA ASN A 6 22.94 -4.25 -0.53
C ASN A 6 23.04 -4.94 0.84
N LEU A 7 24.18 -4.74 1.51
CA LEU A 7 24.39 -5.21 2.88
C LEU A 7 23.54 -4.38 3.85
N LEU A 8 22.91 -5.06 4.82
CA LEU A 8 22.13 -4.39 5.85
C LEU A 8 23.05 -3.69 6.86
N ASP A 9 22.61 -2.54 7.35
CA ASP A 9 23.27 -1.85 8.45
C ASP A 9 23.07 -2.61 9.78
N LYS A 10 24.00 -2.43 10.73
CA LYS A 10 23.96 -3.09 12.03
C LYS A 10 22.73 -2.74 12.88
N GLY A 11 22.10 -1.58 12.62
CA GLY A 11 20.90 -1.15 13.32
C GLY A 11 19.60 -1.74 12.76
N VAL A 12 19.64 -2.43 11.61
CA VAL A 12 18.44 -3.03 11.00
C VAL A 12 18.03 -4.26 11.81
N PRO A 13 16.78 -4.35 12.29
CA PRO A 13 16.32 -5.52 13.03
C PRO A 13 16.29 -6.76 12.13
N GLU A 14 16.69 -7.91 12.67
CA GLU A 14 16.54 -9.19 11.99
C GLU A 14 15.06 -9.53 11.78
N GLY A 15 14.74 -10.08 10.61
CA GLY A 15 13.39 -10.48 10.22
C GLY A 15 13.40 -11.33 8.95
N LYS A 16 12.37 -12.16 8.78
CA LYS A 16 12.17 -13.03 7.61
C LYS A 16 11.14 -12.47 6.64
N ASN A 17 10.16 -11.74 7.14
CA ASN A 17 9.08 -11.15 6.34
C ASN A 17 8.52 -9.89 7.03
N GLU A 18 7.47 -9.32 6.43
CA GLU A 18 6.86 -8.08 6.89
C GLU A 18 6.24 -8.18 8.30
N GLY A 19 5.96 -9.39 8.79
CA GLY A 19 5.46 -9.63 10.14
C GLY A 19 6.48 -9.37 11.24
N ASP A 20 7.78 -9.37 10.91
CA ASP A 20 8.86 -9.08 11.85
C ASP A 20 9.18 -7.57 11.94
N ASN A 21 8.49 -6.75 11.13
CA ASN A 21 8.69 -5.31 11.12
C ASN A 21 8.29 -4.67 12.46
N LYS A 22 9.16 -3.80 12.98
CA LYS A 22 8.93 -3.07 14.23
C LYS A 22 8.45 -1.66 13.96
N GLU A 23 7.25 -1.32 14.41
CA GLU A 23 6.76 0.06 14.40
C GLU A 23 7.53 0.89 15.44
N THR A 24 8.33 1.86 15.00
CA THR A 24 9.17 2.68 15.89
C THR A 24 8.42 3.89 16.45
N LYS A 25 7.45 4.42 15.70
CA LYS A 25 6.69 5.60 16.09
C LYS A 25 5.33 5.63 15.40
N ARG A 26 4.32 6.10 16.13
CA ARG A 26 3.00 6.46 15.61
C ARG A 26 2.71 7.92 15.92
N TRP A 27 2.01 8.60 15.02
CA TRP A 27 1.57 9.99 15.25
C TRP A 27 0.10 10.17 14.86
N GLY A 28 -0.62 10.98 15.64
CA GLY A 28 -2.06 11.19 15.48
C GLY A 28 -2.93 10.03 15.99
N LYS A 29 -4.24 10.12 15.75
CA LYS A 29 -5.22 9.08 16.07
C LYS A 29 -6.05 8.77 14.83
N LYS A 30 -6.22 7.48 14.51
CA LYS A 30 -7.09 7.04 13.41
C LYS A 30 -8.55 7.41 13.75
N PRO A 31 -9.28 8.10 12.85
CA PRO A 31 -10.66 8.47 13.12
C PRO A 31 -11.57 7.23 13.19
N ARG A 32 -12.63 7.31 14.00
CA ARG A 32 -13.68 6.29 14.05
C ARG A 32 -14.72 6.62 12.98
N ILE A 33 -14.73 5.83 11.90
CA ILE A 33 -15.69 5.96 10.81
C ILE A 33 -16.53 4.68 10.79
N LEU A 34 -17.86 4.82 10.75
CA LEU A 34 -18.77 3.69 10.57
C LEU A 34 -18.78 3.30 9.09
N LYS A 35 -18.45 2.03 8.78
CA LYS A 35 -18.42 1.48 7.41
C LYS A 35 -17.58 2.33 6.44
N PRO A 36 -16.26 2.50 6.67
CA PRO A 36 -15.42 3.27 5.76
C PRO A 36 -15.41 2.63 4.37
N LEU A 37 -15.64 3.43 3.34
CA LEU A 37 -15.45 3.03 1.96
C LEU A 37 -13.97 3.12 1.60
N SER A 38 -13.50 2.21 0.75
CA SER A 38 -12.17 2.31 0.16
C SER A 38 -12.07 3.50 -0.79
N HIS A 39 -10.85 3.97 -1.04
CA HIS A 39 -10.62 5.08 -1.99
C HIS A 39 -11.15 4.74 -3.41
N ALA A 40 -11.08 3.47 -3.81
CA ALA A 40 -11.57 3.00 -5.10
C ALA A 40 -13.11 3.05 -5.18
N GLU A 41 -13.81 2.62 -4.13
CA GLU A 41 -15.27 2.73 -4.04
C GLU A 41 -15.72 4.18 -4.01
N LEU A 42 -15.05 5.03 -3.23
CA LEU A 42 -15.31 6.47 -3.19
C LEU A 42 -15.12 7.10 -4.57
N GLY A 43 -14.00 6.82 -5.23
CA GLY A 43 -13.70 7.37 -6.55
C GLY A 43 -14.68 6.89 -7.63
N LYS A 44 -15.12 5.63 -7.55
CA LYS A 44 -16.18 5.10 -8.43
C LYS A 44 -17.52 5.80 -8.17
N ASN A 45 -17.92 5.96 -6.91
CA ASN A 45 -19.18 6.61 -6.54
C ASN A 45 -19.20 8.11 -6.92
N LEU A 46 -18.03 8.74 -6.95
CA LEU A 46 -17.84 10.13 -7.37
C LEU A 46 -17.57 10.26 -8.88
N SER A 47 -17.55 9.16 -9.64
CA SER A 47 -17.23 9.12 -11.08
C SER A 47 -15.87 9.72 -11.46
N ILE A 48 -14.88 9.64 -10.56
CA ILE A 48 -13.51 10.13 -10.77
C ILE A 48 -12.47 9.01 -10.92
N ILE A 49 -12.85 7.75 -10.67
CA ILE A 49 -12.03 6.56 -10.91
C ILE A 49 -12.86 5.55 -11.71
N ASP A 50 -12.32 5.04 -12.82
CA ASP A 50 -12.96 4.02 -13.66
C ASP A 50 -12.03 2.84 -13.94
N LEU A 51 -11.97 1.98 -12.92
CA LEU A 51 -11.27 0.70 -12.94
C LEU A 51 -11.61 -0.17 -14.15
N LYS A 52 -12.87 -0.18 -14.59
CA LYS A 52 -13.31 -1.08 -15.66
C LYS A 52 -12.73 -0.64 -16.99
N THR A 53 -12.82 0.66 -17.28
CA THR A 53 -12.26 1.23 -18.50
C THR A 53 -10.75 1.19 -18.48
N ALA A 54 -10.10 1.52 -17.36
CA ALA A 54 -8.65 1.45 -17.21
C ALA A 54 -8.13 0.02 -17.43
N THR A 55 -8.76 -0.98 -16.82
CA THR A 55 -8.41 -2.40 -17.02
C THR A 55 -8.62 -2.84 -18.46
N LYS A 56 -9.70 -2.37 -19.12
CA LYS A 56 -9.97 -2.70 -20.53
C LYS A 56 -8.89 -2.15 -21.47
N ILE A 57 -8.37 -0.96 -21.18
CA ILE A 57 -7.41 -0.28 -22.06
C ILE A 57 -5.98 -0.75 -21.80
N ALA A 58 -5.58 -0.84 -20.53
CA ALA A 58 -4.18 -1.02 -20.14
C ALA A 58 -3.90 -2.31 -19.33
N GLY A 59 -4.94 -3.04 -18.93
CA GLY A 59 -4.82 -4.26 -18.13
C GLY A 59 -4.79 -4.04 -16.62
N SER A 60 -4.46 -5.09 -15.87
CA SER A 60 -4.39 -5.06 -14.40
C SER A 60 -3.34 -4.07 -13.90
N GLY A 61 -3.65 -3.33 -12.82
CA GLY A 61 -2.76 -2.31 -12.22
C GLY A 61 -3.07 -0.87 -12.62
N PHE A 62 -4.04 -0.64 -13.51
CA PHE A 62 -4.49 0.69 -13.94
C PHE A 62 -5.89 1.03 -13.39
N TYR A 63 -6.13 2.32 -13.13
CA TYR A 63 -7.30 2.86 -12.43
C TYR A 63 -7.96 4.01 -13.19
#